data_AF-A0A412Q1A1-F1
#
_entry.id   AF-A0A412Q1A1-F1
#
_cell.length_a   1.000
_cell.length_b   1.000
_cell.length_c   1.000
_cell.angle_alpha   90.00
_cell.angle_beta   90.00
_cell.angle_gamma   90.00
#
_symmetry.space_group_name_H-M   'P 1'
#
loop_
_entity.id
_entity.type
_entity.pdbx_description
1 polymer ?
#
loop_
_entity_poly.entity_id
_entity_poly.type
_entity_poly.pdbx_seq_one_letter_code
_entity_poly.pdbx_strand_id
1 'polypeptide(L)'
;MGISISNATSSAITKYSVSLRSGEPDWSMIPSAGKSNKSQAEFVSEIKELAQRAANTTSKTELESIHRQRTRLCAEYISDVSPDRNALYQQAKNAVKSQNGNPKCKGIGELSLLDFLERAEGKNNNLAQKKFALAGGGTLECPILTGEGYGADISYQGTKVLTYLGDSYGWGCERTPAEREKEREFYGIYFNEYHTQKNAQSSELKELPNYLEEKTSFDRKA
;
A
#
# COMPACT_ATOMS: atom_id res chain seq x y z
N MET A 1 -7.31 -9.17 41.45
CA MET A 1 -8.06 -9.51 40.23
C MET A 1 -7.34 -8.86 39.06
N GLY A 2 -6.66 -9.66 38.25
CA GLY A 2 -5.80 -9.18 37.16
C GLY A 2 -6.63 -8.65 36.00
N ILE A 3 -6.26 -7.48 35.50
CA ILE A 3 -6.90 -6.87 34.34
C ILE A 3 -6.19 -7.45 33.11
N SER A 4 -6.85 -8.36 32.41
CA SER A 4 -6.39 -8.87 31.12
C SER A 4 -6.39 -7.74 30.11
N ILE A 5 -5.19 -7.29 29.73
CA ILE A 5 -5.00 -6.40 28.58
C ILE A 5 -5.14 -7.28 27.34
N SER A 6 -6.31 -7.25 26.72
CA SER A 6 -6.55 -7.85 25.42
C SER A 6 -5.60 -7.19 24.42
N ASN A 7 -4.60 -7.95 23.94
CA ASN A 7 -3.81 -7.60 22.76
C ASN A 7 -4.73 -7.60 21.54
N ALA A 8 -5.50 -6.54 21.36
CA ALA A 8 -6.04 -6.18 20.05
C ALA A 8 -4.87 -5.62 19.25
N THR A 9 -4.12 -6.51 18.59
CA THR A 9 -3.25 -6.11 17.48
C THR A 9 -4.13 -5.32 16.54
N SER A 10 -3.94 -4.01 16.54
CA SER A 10 -4.47 -3.13 15.51
C SER A 10 -3.90 -3.66 14.20
N SER A 11 -4.66 -4.51 13.51
CA SER A 11 -4.46 -4.81 12.10
C SER A 11 -4.77 -3.50 11.39
N ALA A 12 -3.80 -2.58 11.45
CA ALA A 12 -3.81 -1.37 10.67
C ALA A 12 -3.87 -1.84 9.23
N ILE A 13 -5.10 -1.87 8.69
CA ILE A 13 -5.33 -1.81 7.26
C ILE A 13 -4.52 -0.59 6.85
N THR A 14 -3.40 -0.79 6.17
CA THR A 14 -2.66 0.32 5.59
C THR A 14 -3.53 0.85 4.46
N LYS A 15 -4.50 1.70 4.85
CA LYS A 15 -5.53 2.31 3.99
C LYS A 15 -4.87 3.36 3.11
N TYR A 16 -4.05 2.93 2.16
CA TYR A 16 -3.73 3.75 1.02
C TYR A 16 -4.92 3.62 0.08
N SER A 17 -5.56 4.73 -0.27
CA SER A 17 -6.47 4.76 -1.41
C SER A 17 -5.61 4.54 -2.66
N VAL A 18 -5.71 3.36 -3.27
CA VAL A 18 -4.83 2.96 -4.37
C VAL A 18 -5.62 2.94 -5.67
N SER A 19 -6.33 4.01 -5.99
CA SER A 19 -7.11 4.11 -7.23
C SER A 19 -6.52 5.11 -8.21
N LEU A 20 -6.47 4.72 -9.48
CA LEU A 20 -6.26 5.64 -10.60
C LEU A 20 -7.50 6.52 -10.80
N ARG A 21 -7.36 7.62 -11.57
CA ARG A 21 -8.50 8.47 -11.97
C ARG A 21 -9.59 7.70 -12.72
N SER A 22 -9.27 6.53 -13.26
CA SER A 22 -10.20 5.60 -13.92
C SER A 22 -11.03 4.75 -12.94
N GLY A 23 -10.79 4.85 -11.62
CA GLY A 23 -11.40 3.98 -10.61
C GLY A 23 -10.72 2.63 -10.45
N GLU A 24 -9.82 2.25 -11.37
CA GLU A 24 -9.06 0.98 -11.28
C GLU A 24 -8.00 1.01 -10.18
N PRO A 25 -7.63 -0.15 -9.61
CA PRO A 25 -6.53 -0.23 -8.66
C PRO A 25 -5.19 0.21 -9.30
N ASP A 26 -4.42 1.07 -8.63
CA ASP A 26 -3.05 1.43 -9.01
C ASP A 26 -2.11 0.27 -8.66
N TRP A 27 -1.96 -0.63 -9.64
CA TRP A 27 -1.11 -1.80 -9.53
C TRP A 27 0.36 -1.48 -9.25
N SER A 28 0.84 -0.24 -9.40
CA SER A 28 2.23 0.09 -9.03
C SER A 28 2.44 0.13 -7.51
N MET A 29 1.37 0.37 -6.75
CA MET A 29 1.41 0.54 -5.28
C MET A 29 0.80 -0.67 -4.54
N ILE A 30 0.06 -1.54 -5.25
CA ILE A 30 -0.54 -2.74 -4.70
C ILE A 30 0.40 -3.93 -4.87
N PRO A 31 0.86 -4.58 -3.80
CA PRO A 31 1.63 -5.80 -3.92
C PRO A 31 0.84 -6.90 -4.64
N SER A 32 1.46 -7.57 -5.59
CA SER A 32 0.84 -8.68 -6.34
C SER A 32 1.97 -9.57 -6.84
N ALA A 33 1.71 -10.88 -6.94
CA ALA A 33 2.68 -11.83 -7.47
C ALA A 33 3.29 -11.37 -8.82
N GLY A 34 4.58 -11.67 -9.02
CA GLY A 34 5.26 -11.47 -10.31
C GLY A 34 5.60 -10.03 -10.67
N LYS A 35 5.72 -9.12 -9.69
CA LYS A 35 6.01 -7.69 -9.97
C LYS A 35 7.44 -7.38 -10.40
N SER A 36 8.42 -8.15 -9.94
CA SER A 36 9.82 -7.82 -10.15
C SER A 36 10.69 -9.07 -10.22
N ASN A 37 11.74 -8.99 -11.03
CA ASN A 37 12.78 -10.01 -11.15
C ASN A 37 14.09 -9.56 -10.47
N LYS A 38 14.06 -8.46 -9.70
CA LYS A 38 15.22 -7.96 -8.96
C LYS A 38 15.67 -9.00 -7.93
N SER A 39 16.99 -9.10 -7.77
CA SER A 39 17.61 -9.88 -6.70
C SER A 39 17.45 -9.19 -5.33
N GLN A 40 17.60 -9.96 -4.26
CA GLN A 40 17.57 -9.42 -2.88
C GLN A 40 18.62 -8.32 -2.67
N ALA A 41 19.82 -8.47 -3.27
CA ALA A 41 20.90 -7.49 -3.14
C ALA A 41 20.55 -6.15 -3.80
N GLU A 42 19.92 -6.19 -4.99
CA GLU A 42 19.44 -4.99 -5.69
C GLU A 42 18.37 -4.29 -4.86
N PHE A 43 17.39 -5.04 -4.32
CA PHE A 43 16.40 -4.47 -3.43
C PHE A 43 17.01 -3.80 -2.20
N VAL A 44 17.94 -4.48 -1.51
CA VAL A 44 18.61 -3.90 -0.33
C VAL A 44 19.35 -2.62 -0.71
N SER A 45 20.02 -2.58 -1.86
CA SER A 45 20.69 -1.38 -2.35
C SER A 45 19.72 -0.23 -2.59
N GLU A 46 18.62 -0.46 -3.32
CA GLU A 46 17.60 0.56 -3.61
C GLU A 46 16.91 1.06 -2.32
N ILE A 47 16.63 0.16 -1.37
CA ILE A 47 16.05 0.53 -0.06
C ILE A 47 16.97 1.48 0.69
N LYS A 48 18.27 1.16 0.74
CA LYS A 48 19.27 1.99 1.42
C LYS A 48 19.44 3.34 0.74
N GLU A 49 19.49 3.37 -0.60
CA GLU A 49 19.57 4.61 -1.36
C GLU A 49 18.37 5.54 -1.06
N LEU A 50 17.15 4.99 -1.05
CA LEU A 50 15.96 5.76 -0.68
C LEU A 50 16.00 6.25 0.76
N ALA A 51 16.52 5.45 1.69
CA ALA A 51 16.67 5.83 3.09
C ALA A 51 17.67 6.98 3.27
N GLN A 52 18.82 6.92 2.59
CA GLN A 52 19.82 7.99 2.59
C GLN A 52 19.26 9.28 1.99
N ARG A 53 18.58 9.21 0.84
CA ARG A 53 17.92 10.36 0.22
C ARG A 53 16.87 10.97 1.16
N ALA A 54 16.07 10.14 1.85
CA ALA A 54 15.11 10.62 2.84
C ALA A 54 15.79 11.29 4.05
N ALA A 55 16.94 10.78 4.49
CA ALA A 55 17.68 11.36 5.59
C ALA A 55 18.32 12.71 5.21
N ASN A 56 18.73 12.87 3.95
CA ASN A 56 19.45 14.05 3.48
C ASN A 56 18.54 15.16 2.96
N THR A 57 17.32 14.83 2.51
CA THR A 57 16.42 15.84 1.94
C THR A 57 15.83 16.77 3.01
N THR A 58 15.72 18.05 2.66
CA THR A 58 14.95 19.07 3.39
C THR A 58 13.75 19.56 2.59
N SER A 59 13.61 19.10 1.34
CA SER A 59 12.55 19.51 0.43
C SER A 59 11.30 18.66 0.64
N LYS A 60 10.17 19.33 0.89
CA LYS A 60 8.87 18.66 1.06
C LYS A 60 8.45 17.88 -0.19
N THR A 61 8.68 18.43 -1.38
CA THR A 61 8.28 17.80 -2.65
C THR A 61 9.13 16.57 -2.96
N GLU A 62 10.42 16.63 -2.64
CA GLU A 62 11.32 15.49 -2.76
C GLU A 62 10.94 14.39 -1.76
N LEU A 63 10.63 14.76 -0.52
CA LEU A 63 10.17 13.82 0.50
C LEU A 63 8.87 13.10 0.08
N GLU A 64 7.92 13.81 -0.51
CA GLU A 64 6.69 13.21 -1.07
C GLU A 64 7.01 12.24 -2.21
N SER A 65 7.95 12.58 -3.10
CA SER A 65 8.43 11.68 -4.16
C SER A 65 9.09 10.43 -3.59
N ILE A 66 9.95 10.58 -2.58
CA ILE A 66 10.61 9.47 -1.90
C ILE A 66 9.60 8.56 -1.20
N HIS A 67 8.57 9.12 -0.56
CA HIS A 67 7.50 8.32 0.02
C HIS A 67 6.75 7.50 -1.04
N ARG A 68 6.45 8.09 -2.21
CA ARG A 68 5.83 7.34 -3.32
C ARG A 68 6.75 6.24 -3.85
N GLN A 69 8.05 6.53 -4.02
CA GLN A 69 9.04 5.55 -4.46
C GLN A 69 9.17 4.40 -3.46
N ARG A 70 9.23 4.71 -2.16
CA ARG A 70 9.27 3.71 -1.09
C ARG A 70 8.06 2.78 -1.11
N THR A 71 6.85 3.32 -1.32
CA THR A 71 5.64 2.50 -1.38
C THR A 71 5.66 1.54 -2.58
N ARG A 72 6.12 2.01 -3.76
CA ARG A 72 6.31 1.14 -4.94
C ARG A 72 7.35 0.06 -4.70
N LEU A 73 8.50 0.44 -4.15
CA LEU A 73 9.58 -0.50 -3.88
C LEU A 73 9.16 -1.54 -2.83
N CYS A 74 8.40 -1.15 -1.81
CA CYS A 74 7.81 -2.08 -0.86
C CYS A 74 6.84 -3.06 -1.54
N ALA A 75 5.98 -2.57 -2.43
CA ALA A 75 5.07 -3.43 -3.19
C ALA A 75 5.80 -4.42 -4.12
N GLU A 76 6.93 -4.04 -4.71
CA GLU A 76 7.81 -4.92 -5.46
C GLU A 76 8.52 -5.94 -4.56
N TYR A 77 9.08 -5.49 -3.44
CA TYR A 77 9.88 -6.31 -2.53
C TYR A 77 9.11 -7.47 -1.91
N ILE A 78 7.84 -7.23 -1.54
CA ILE A 78 7.00 -8.26 -0.93
C ILE A 78 6.26 -9.11 -1.96
N SER A 79 6.40 -8.81 -3.26
CA SER A 79 5.58 -9.43 -4.31
C SER A 79 5.75 -10.94 -4.46
N ASP A 80 6.87 -11.49 -4.02
CA ASP A 80 7.16 -12.93 -4.07
C ASP A 80 6.34 -13.75 -3.06
N VAL A 81 5.90 -13.14 -1.96
CA VAL A 81 4.99 -13.75 -0.97
C VAL A 81 3.55 -13.24 -1.11
N SER A 82 3.30 -12.37 -2.10
CA SER A 82 1.98 -11.82 -2.37
C SER A 82 1.11 -12.79 -3.16
N PRO A 83 -0.20 -12.86 -2.88
CA PRO A 83 -1.15 -13.46 -3.81
C PRO A 83 -1.21 -12.66 -5.12
N ASP A 84 -1.62 -13.30 -6.22
CA ASP A 84 -1.84 -12.62 -7.49
C ASP A 84 -3.16 -11.82 -7.47
N ARG A 85 -3.11 -10.65 -6.83
CA ARG A 85 -4.25 -9.74 -6.69
C ARG A 85 -4.76 -9.24 -8.02
N ASN A 86 -3.88 -9.02 -8.99
CA ASN A 86 -4.29 -8.59 -10.33
C ASN A 86 -5.09 -9.69 -11.04
N ALA A 87 -4.60 -10.93 -11.03
CA ALA A 87 -5.37 -12.04 -11.59
C ALA A 87 -6.71 -12.24 -10.86
N LEU A 88 -6.75 -12.15 -9.53
CA LEU A 88 -7.99 -12.24 -8.76
C LEU A 88 -8.98 -11.12 -9.13
N TYR A 89 -8.50 -9.89 -9.31
CA TYR A 89 -9.32 -8.78 -9.77
C TYR A 89 -9.87 -8.99 -11.19
N GLN A 90 -9.04 -9.47 -12.13
CA GLN A 90 -9.51 -9.79 -13.48
C GLN A 90 -10.53 -10.93 -13.48
N GLN A 91 -10.34 -11.95 -12.64
CA GLN A 91 -11.31 -13.02 -12.46
C GLN A 91 -12.63 -12.50 -11.88
N ALA A 92 -12.57 -11.62 -10.88
CA ALA A 92 -13.74 -10.94 -10.32
C ALA A 92 -14.49 -10.13 -11.40
N LYS A 93 -13.77 -9.32 -12.19
CA LYS A 93 -14.32 -8.55 -13.33
C LYS A 93 -15.03 -9.48 -14.33
N ASN A 94 -14.44 -10.62 -14.65
CA ASN A 94 -15.00 -11.59 -15.60
C ASN A 94 -16.20 -12.36 -15.04
N ALA A 95 -16.15 -12.81 -13.79
CA ALA A 95 -17.23 -13.52 -13.12
C ALA A 95 -18.52 -12.67 -13.11
N VAL A 96 -18.36 -11.38 -12.80
CA VAL A 96 -19.45 -10.40 -12.82
C VAL A 96 -19.98 -10.17 -14.25
N LYS A 97 -19.11 -10.03 -15.26
CA LYS A 97 -19.53 -9.91 -16.67
C LYS A 97 -20.35 -11.11 -17.14
N SER A 98 -19.97 -12.34 -16.76
CA SER A 98 -20.63 -13.58 -17.21
C SER A 98 -22.07 -13.75 -16.70
N GLN A 99 -22.45 -13.08 -15.60
CA GLN A 99 -23.81 -13.13 -15.05
C GLN A 99 -24.80 -12.23 -15.81
N ASN A 100 -24.32 -11.28 -16.61
CA ASN A 100 -25.15 -10.40 -17.45
C ASN A 100 -25.56 -11.09 -18.76
N GLY A 101 -26.12 -12.30 -18.69
CA GLY A 101 -26.66 -13.06 -19.83
C GLY A 101 -27.89 -12.44 -20.52
N ASN A 102 -28.06 -11.11 -20.48
CA ASN A 102 -29.14 -10.42 -21.17
C ASN A 102 -28.62 -9.86 -22.51
N PRO A 103 -29.08 -10.37 -23.67
CA PRO A 103 -28.54 -10.02 -24.99
C PRO A 103 -28.75 -8.55 -25.41
N LYS A 104 -29.44 -7.73 -24.60
CA LYS A 104 -29.59 -6.28 -24.82
C LYS A 104 -28.37 -5.44 -24.38
N CYS A 105 -27.38 -6.05 -23.73
CA CYS A 105 -26.14 -5.37 -23.34
C CYS A 105 -25.06 -5.46 -24.44
N LYS A 106 -25.37 -4.97 -25.64
CA LYS A 106 -24.39 -4.61 -26.67
C LYS A 106 -24.07 -3.12 -26.56
N GLY A 107 -23.40 -2.73 -25.47
CA GLY A 107 -22.66 -1.47 -25.41
C GLY A 107 -21.22 -1.78 -25.79
N ILE A 108 -20.66 -1.05 -26.76
CA ILE A 108 -19.32 -1.24 -27.32
C ILE A 108 -18.26 -0.67 -26.36
N GLY A 109 -18.36 -1.01 -25.07
CA GLY A 109 -17.49 -0.53 -24.02
C GLY A 109 -17.38 -1.60 -22.94
N GLU A 110 -16.15 -1.96 -22.56
CA GLU A 110 -15.94 -2.88 -21.45
C GLU A 110 -16.57 -2.31 -20.17
N LEU A 111 -17.67 -2.90 -19.70
CA LEU A 111 -18.19 -2.57 -18.36
C LEU A 111 -17.13 -2.96 -17.33
N SER A 112 -16.72 -1.98 -16.52
CA SER A 112 -15.82 -2.18 -15.39
C SER A 112 -16.54 -2.89 -14.23
N LEU A 113 -15.79 -3.44 -13.29
CA LEU A 113 -16.38 -3.99 -12.06
C LEU A 113 -17.18 -2.92 -11.30
N LEU A 114 -16.74 -1.65 -11.40
CA LEU A 114 -17.39 -0.50 -10.78
C LEU A 114 -18.71 -0.16 -11.48
N ASP A 115 -18.73 -0.15 -12.82
CA ASP A 115 -19.95 0.12 -13.61
C ASP A 115 -21.05 -0.90 -13.27
N PHE A 116 -20.65 -2.15 -12.95
CA PHE A 116 -21.59 -3.16 -12.47
C PHE A 116 -22.13 -2.81 -11.07
N LEU A 117 -21.27 -2.41 -10.13
CA LEU A 117 -21.68 -2.02 -8.77
C LEU A 117 -22.56 -0.77 -8.78
N GLU A 118 -22.31 0.18 -9.66
CA GLU A 118 -23.13 1.39 -9.84
C GLU A 118 -24.48 1.05 -10.51
N ARG A 119 -24.48 0.21 -11.56
CA ARG A 119 -25.73 -0.23 -12.22
C ARG A 119 -26.62 -1.08 -11.34
N ALA A 120 -26.00 -1.77 -10.39
CA ALA A 120 -26.66 -2.52 -9.34
C ALA A 120 -27.38 -1.62 -8.34
N GLU A 121 -26.79 -0.47 -7.99
CA GLU A 121 -27.33 0.48 -7.01
C GLU A 121 -28.71 1.03 -7.40
N GLY A 122 -28.93 1.28 -8.70
CA GLY A 122 -30.22 1.79 -9.22
C GLY A 122 -31.29 0.74 -9.53
N LYS A 123 -31.02 -0.56 -9.33
CA LYS A 123 -31.98 -1.65 -9.58
C LYS A 123 -32.13 -2.48 -8.32
N ASN A 124 -33.35 -2.80 -7.90
CA ASN A 124 -33.68 -3.67 -6.75
C ASN A 124 -33.22 -5.13 -6.92
N ASN A 125 -32.16 -5.39 -7.68
CA ASN A 125 -31.52 -6.68 -7.82
C ASN A 125 -30.72 -6.92 -6.54
N ASN A 126 -31.15 -7.88 -5.71
CA ASN A 126 -30.44 -8.31 -4.50
C ASN A 126 -29.01 -8.82 -4.83
N LEU A 127 -28.05 -7.90 -4.95
CA LEU A 127 -26.62 -8.20 -5.07
C LEU A 127 -25.93 -8.31 -3.72
N ALA A 128 -26.62 -7.89 -2.68
CA ALA A 128 -26.25 -7.85 -1.26
C ALA A 128 -25.71 -9.17 -0.66
N GLN A 129 -25.73 -10.26 -1.41
CA GLN A 129 -25.34 -11.59 -0.96
C GLN A 129 -24.69 -12.45 -2.05
N LYS A 130 -24.35 -11.89 -3.20
CA LYS A 130 -23.68 -12.68 -4.24
C LYS A 130 -22.23 -12.90 -3.87
N LYS A 131 -21.88 -14.18 -3.69
CA LYS A 131 -20.52 -14.66 -3.56
C LYS A 131 -20.13 -15.39 -4.84
N PHE A 132 -18.98 -15.05 -5.40
CA PHE A 132 -18.44 -15.72 -6.59
C PHE A 132 -17.15 -16.42 -6.21
N ALA A 133 -17.08 -17.72 -6.47
CA ALA A 133 -15.83 -18.46 -6.35
C ALA A 133 -14.87 -18.02 -7.45
N LEU A 134 -13.63 -17.70 -7.08
CA LEU A 134 -12.53 -17.41 -7.99
C LEU A 134 -11.57 -18.60 -7.99
N ALA A 135 -10.77 -18.75 -9.04
CA ALA A 135 -9.75 -19.79 -9.10
C ALA A 135 -8.69 -19.58 -8.01
N GLY A 136 -8.02 -20.67 -7.62
CA GLY A 136 -6.95 -20.64 -6.61
C GLY A 136 -7.44 -20.39 -5.18
N GLY A 137 -8.73 -20.52 -4.88
CA GLY A 137 -9.28 -20.32 -3.54
C GLY A 137 -9.61 -18.86 -3.20
N GLY A 138 -9.75 -18.01 -4.23
CA GLY A 138 -10.28 -16.67 -4.07
C GLY A 138 -11.81 -16.65 -4.01
N THR A 139 -12.39 -15.60 -3.44
CA THR A 139 -13.84 -15.36 -3.43
C THR A 139 -14.10 -13.87 -3.57
N LEU A 140 -15.02 -13.50 -4.46
CA LEU A 140 -15.56 -12.14 -4.54
C LEU A 140 -16.88 -12.08 -3.76
N GLU A 141 -17.00 -11.14 -2.84
CA GLU A 141 -18.23 -10.81 -2.13
C GLU A 141 -18.64 -9.37 -2.43
N CYS A 142 -19.93 -9.11 -2.63
CA CYS A 142 -20.47 -7.77 -2.89
C CYS A 142 -21.29 -7.27 -1.68
N PRO A 143 -20.65 -6.67 -0.66
CA PRO A 143 -21.37 -6.14 0.50
C PRO A 143 -22.19 -4.89 0.15
N ILE A 144 -23.30 -4.68 0.86
CA ILE A 144 -24.00 -3.38 0.85
C ILE A 144 -23.18 -2.39 1.69
N LEU A 145 -22.89 -1.20 1.15
CA LEU A 145 -22.23 -0.13 1.88
C LEU A 145 -23.24 0.72 2.68
N THR A 146 -22.81 1.27 3.82
CA THR A 146 -23.67 1.97 4.79
C THR A 146 -24.23 3.33 4.34
N GLY A 147 -24.21 3.65 3.04
CA GLY A 147 -24.61 4.94 2.48
C GLY A 147 -25.31 4.86 1.13
N GLU A 148 -25.95 3.72 0.84
CA GLU A 148 -26.38 3.29 -0.51
C GLU A 148 -25.16 2.91 -1.40
N GLY A 149 -25.33 1.92 -2.27
CA GLY A 149 -24.27 1.37 -3.11
C GLY A 149 -23.66 0.02 -2.69
N TYR A 150 -22.90 -0.56 -3.61
CA TYR A 150 -22.29 -1.89 -3.47
C TYR A 150 -20.76 -1.81 -3.39
N GLY A 151 -20.19 -2.52 -2.43
CA GLY A 151 -18.75 -2.74 -2.32
C GLY A 151 -18.31 -3.99 -3.09
N ALA A 152 -17.00 -4.19 -3.18
CA ALA A 152 -16.39 -5.39 -3.70
C ALA A 152 -15.25 -5.84 -2.80
N ASP A 153 -15.42 -6.99 -2.15
CA ASP A 153 -14.43 -7.63 -1.32
C ASP A 153 -13.89 -8.87 -2.04
N ILE A 154 -12.64 -8.81 -2.47
CA ILE A 154 -11.92 -9.95 -3.00
C ILE A 154 -11.11 -10.55 -1.85
N SER A 155 -11.50 -11.76 -1.46
CA SER A 155 -10.84 -12.54 -0.43
C SER A 155 -9.98 -13.64 -1.04
N TYR A 156 -8.84 -13.94 -0.42
CA TYR A 156 -7.98 -15.08 -0.74
C TYR A 156 -7.55 -15.73 0.57
N GLN A 157 -7.82 -17.03 0.71
CA GLN A 157 -7.49 -17.81 1.92
C GLN A 157 -7.98 -17.14 3.22
N GLY A 158 -9.17 -16.55 3.22
CA GLY A 158 -9.78 -15.88 4.38
C GLY A 158 -9.29 -14.46 4.67
N THR A 159 -8.37 -13.90 3.87
CA THR A 159 -7.91 -12.51 3.98
C THR A 159 -8.51 -11.66 2.86
N LYS A 160 -9.02 -10.45 3.16
CA LYS A 160 -9.57 -9.53 2.16
C LYS A 160 -8.46 -8.80 1.41
N VAL A 161 -7.88 -9.48 0.44
CA VAL A 161 -6.70 -9.00 -0.31
C VAL A 161 -6.96 -7.73 -1.11
N LEU A 162 -8.21 -7.46 -1.50
CA LEU A 162 -8.61 -6.23 -2.15
C LEU A 162 -10.05 -5.85 -1.76
N THR A 163 -10.27 -4.62 -1.30
CA THR A 163 -11.59 -4.12 -0.89
C THR A 163 -11.88 -2.79 -1.57
N TYR A 164 -13.03 -2.68 -2.21
CA TYR A 164 -13.53 -1.41 -2.72
C TYR A 164 -14.23 -0.64 -1.60
N LEU A 165 -13.73 0.56 -1.28
CA LEU A 165 -14.21 1.41 -0.19
C LEU A 165 -15.11 2.55 -0.68
N GLY A 166 -15.53 2.53 -1.95
CA GLY A 166 -16.35 3.58 -2.58
C GLY A 166 -15.51 4.63 -3.32
N ASP A 167 -16.16 5.45 -4.14
CA ASP A 167 -15.53 6.35 -5.12
C ASP A 167 -14.56 7.36 -4.49
N SER A 168 -14.83 7.79 -3.25
CA SER A 168 -14.01 8.76 -2.53
C SER A 168 -12.76 8.16 -1.88
N TYR A 169 -12.75 6.85 -1.61
CA TYR A 169 -11.66 6.16 -0.91
C TYR A 169 -10.93 5.14 -1.80
N GLY A 170 -11.52 4.73 -2.92
CA GLY A 170 -10.92 3.84 -3.89
C GLY A 170 -10.72 2.41 -3.38
N TRP A 171 -9.68 1.76 -3.88
CA TRP A 171 -9.30 0.40 -3.50
C TRP A 171 -8.37 0.39 -2.29
N GLY A 172 -8.74 -0.40 -1.28
CA GLY A 172 -7.90 -0.79 -0.16
C GLY A 172 -7.30 -2.18 -0.37
N CYS A 173 -6.11 -2.41 0.19
CA CYS A 173 -5.41 -3.69 0.12
C CYS A 173 -5.06 -4.15 1.54
N GLU A 174 -5.56 -5.32 1.94
CA GLU A 174 -5.07 -5.97 3.16
C GLU A 174 -3.84 -6.83 2.84
N ARG A 175 -2.88 -6.81 3.77
CA ARG A 175 -1.67 -7.64 3.70
C ARG A 175 -1.92 -9.02 4.32
N THR A 176 -1.42 -10.07 3.70
CA THR A 176 -1.40 -11.42 4.28
C THR A 176 -0.40 -11.49 5.44
N PRO A 177 -0.46 -12.52 6.32
CA PRO A 177 0.56 -12.70 7.36
C PRO A 177 2.00 -12.74 6.82
N ALA A 178 2.23 -13.44 5.70
CA ALA A 178 3.54 -13.53 5.06
C ALA A 178 4.03 -12.17 4.52
N GLU A 179 3.14 -11.38 3.90
CA GLU A 179 3.48 -10.03 3.45
C GLU A 179 3.81 -9.09 4.60
N ARG A 180 3.12 -9.21 5.74
CA ARG A 180 3.42 -8.39 6.92
C ARG A 180 4.80 -8.70 7.49
N GLU A 181 5.25 -9.95 7.43
CA GLU A 181 6.61 -10.33 7.84
C GLU A 181 7.66 -9.71 6.94
N LYS A 182 7.51 -9.85 5.61
CA LYS A 182 8.43 -9.23 4.65
C LYS A 182 8.39 -7.71 4.67
N GLU A 183 7.23 -7.10 4.88
CA GLU A 183 7.10 -5.65 5.03
C GLU A 183 7.87 -5.15 6.26
N ARG A 184 7.87 -5.91 7.37
CA ARG A 184 8.70 -5.58 8.54
C ARG A 184 10.19 -5.65 8.22
N GLU A 185 10.63 -6.64 7.43
CA GLU A 185 12.03 -6.72 6.97
C GLU A 185 12.40 -5.49 6.12
N PHE A 186 11.56 -5.15 5.14
CA PHE A 186 11.73 -3.97 4.29
C PHE A 186 11.93 -2.69 5.12
N TYR A 187 11.00 -2.42 6.04
CA TYR A 187 11.07 -1.22 6.88
C TYR A 187 12.21 -1.29 7.89
N GLY A 188 12.58 -2.48 8.36
CA GLY A 188 13.76 -2.69 9.21
C GLY A 188 15.04 -2.22 8.51
N ILE A 189 15.24 -2.63 7.25
CA ILE A 189 16.39 -2.19 6.44
C ILE A 189 16.34 -0.67 6.22
N TYR A 190 15.19 -0.15 5.80
CA TYR A 190 15.01 1.27 5.50
C TYR A 190 15.28 2.18 6.71
N PHE A 191 14.64 1.90 7.85
CA PHE A 191 14.78 2.75 9.04
C PHE A 191 16.15 2.61 9.68
N ASN A 192 16.77 1.43 9.65
CA ASN A 192 18.13 1.25 10.15
C ASN A 192 19.14 2.13 9.39
N GLU A 193 19.08 2.14 8.06
CA GLU A 193 19.94 2.99 7.23
C GLU A 193 19.62 4.48 7.44
N TYR A 194 18.34 4.84 7.46
CA TYR A 194 17.89 6.22 7.70
C TYR A 194 18.44 6.79 9.01
N HIS A 195 18.32 6.02 10.10
CA HIS A 195 18.80 6.44 11.42
C HIS A 195 20.33 6.48 11.47
N THR A 196 21.02 5.54 10.83
CA THR A 196 22.48 5.54 10.72
C THR A 196 22.97 6.83 10.05
N GLN A 197 22.34 7.21 8.93
CA GLN A 197 22.68 8.44 8.21
C GLN A 197 22.42 9.70 9.03
N LYS A 198 21.28 9.78 9.72
CA LYS A 198 20.96 10.91 10.62
C LYS A 198 21.92 11.01 11.80
N ASN A 199 22.32 9.88 12.38
CA ASN A 199 23.26 9.85 13.51
C ASN A 199 24.67 10.27 13.07
N ALA A 200 25.13 9.83 11.89
CA ALA A 200 26.40 10.28 11.31
C ALA A 200 26.44 11.80 11.12
N GLN A 201 25.40 12.37 10.50
CA GLN A 201 25.28 13.83 10.33
C GLN A 201 25.27 14.60 11.66
N SER A 202 24.58 14.07 12.67
CA SER A 202 24.55 14.68 14.00
C SER A 202 25.91 14.63 14.72
N SER A 203 26.77 13.69 14.33
CA SER A 203 28.12 13.51 14.88
C SER A 203 29.11 14.43 14.15
N GLU A 204 29.03 14.53 12.82
CA GLU A 204 29.84 15.48 12.02
C GLU A 204 29.59 16.94 12.42
N LEU A 205 28.34 17.30 12.74
CA LEU A 205 28.03 18.65 13.25
C LEU A 205 28.64 18.96 14.62
N LYS A 206 28.96 17.95 15.43
CA LYS A 206 29.63 18.12 16.72
C LYS A 206 31.15 18.26 16.59
N GLU A 207 31.74 17.82 15.47
CA GLU A 207 33.18 17.89 15.20
C GLU A 207 33.62 19.21 14.52
N LEU A 208 32.69 20.13 14.23
CA LEU A 208 33.04 21.46 13.74
C LEU A 208 33.89 22.19 14.80
N PRO A 209 35.12 22.66 14.48
CA PRO A 209 35.97 23.32 15.44
C PRO A 209 35.28 24.56 16.01
N ASN A 210 35.25 24.65 17.33
CA ASN A 210 34.64 25.76 18.06
C ASN A 210 35.49 27.03 17.89
N TYR A 211 35.29 27.77 16.80
CA TYR A 211 36.02 29.01 16.47
C TYR A 211 35.77 30.20 17.44
N LEU A 212 35.13 29.96 18.60
CA LEU A 212 34.81 30.99 19.58
C LEU A 212 35.76 31.02 20.79
N GLU A 213 36.76 30.14 20.88
CA GLU A 213 37.74 30.16 21.96
C GLU A 213 39.08 30.79 21.54
N GLU A 214 39.07 32.05 21.07
CA GLU A 214 40.28 32.87 21.09
C GLU A 214 39.96 34.37 21.16
N LYS A 215 39.53 34.85 22.34
CA LYS A 215 39.76 36.24 22.77
C LYS A 215 39.99 36.30 24.29
N THR A 216 41.14 35.81 24.73
CA THR A 216 41.69 36.19 26.03
C THR A 216 43.08 36.79 25.83
N SER A 217 43.14 38.12 25.80
CA SER A 217 44.18 38.94 26.47
C SER A 217 44.23 40.35 25.84
N PHE A 218 43.32 41.24 26.23
CA PHE A 218 43.68 42.65 26.25
C PHE A 218 44.50 42.87 27.52
N ASP A 219 45.82 42.79 27.35
CA ASP A 219 46.82 43.08 28.35
C ASP A 219 46.72 44.58 28.73
N ARG A 220 46.23 44.87 29.94
CA ARG A 220 46.24 46.22 30.50
C ARG A 220 47.49 46.35 31.36
N LYS A 221 48.60 46.74 30.74
CA LYS A 221 49.79 47.20 31.48
C LYS A 221 49.53 48.58 32.10
N ALA A 222 49.94 48.66 33.37
CA ALA A 222 50.25 49.79 34.26
C ALA A 222 49.91 51.21 33.78
#